data_AF-A0AAI8ERY8-F1
#
_entry.id   AF-A0AAI8ERY8-F1
#
_cell.length_a   1.000
_cell.length_b   1.000
_cell.length_c   1.000
_cell.angle_alpha   90.00
_cell.angle_beta   90.00
_cell.angle_gamma   90.00
#
_symmetry.space_group_name_H-M   'P 1'
#
loop_
_entity.id
_entity.type
_entity.pdbx_description
1 polymer ?
#
loop_
_entity_poly.entity_id
_entity_poly.type
_entity_poly.pdbx_seq_one_letter_code
_entity_poly.pdbx_strand_id
1 'polypeptide(L)'
;MNPQTHGMEQIGGTYLFDLRTSNRALRLNRFFWHMIRAPWRDRFLQDAEVLMQEADLTEQEKALIRARDWLGLVQYGANFFVIEKFARVVRMTNLQVYAIMRGESFEDFMQTRRVPHAR
;
A
#
# COMPACT_ATOMS: atom_id res chain seq x y z
N MET A 1 6.01 8.59 -24.34
CA MET A 1 6.46 8.68 -22.93
C MET A 1 6.08 10.07 -22.44
N ASN A 2 5.53 10.25 -21.24
CA ASN A 2 5.07 11.57 -20.80
C ASN A 2 6.30 12.48 -20.52
N PRO A 3 6.49 13.61 -21.22
CA PRO A 3 7.65 14.48 -20.98
C PRO A 3 7.67 15.09 -19.56
N GLN A 4 6.53 15.21 -18.91
CA GLN A 4 6.42 15.74 -17.54
C GLN A 4 7.00 14.80 -16.48
N THR A 5 7.24 13.52 -16.82
CA THR A 5 7.78 12.53 -15.88
C THR A 5 9.29 12.36 -15.98
N HIS A 6 9.96 13.11 -16.85
CA HIS A 6 11.41 13.05 -17.01
C HIS A 6 12.11 13.51 -15.72
N GLY A 7 13.09 12.73 -15.24
CA GLY A 7 13.86 13.06 -14.04
C GLY A 7 13.21 12.63 -12.73
N MET A 8 11.97 12.10 -12.76
CA MET A 8 11.29 11.62 -11.55
C MET A 8 12.03 10.45 -10.89
N GLU A 9 12.74 9.64 -11.68
CA GLU A 9 13.60 8.55 -11.21
C GLU A 9 14.78 9.02 -10.35
N GLN A 10 15.13 10.31 -10.41
CA GLN A 10 16.22 10.90 -9.62
C GLN A 10 15.76 11.32 -8.21
N ILE A 11 14.45 11.35 -7.96
CA ILE A 11 13.89 11.69 -6.65
C ILE A 11 13.92 10.43 -5.78
N GLY A 12 14.94 10.33 -4.92
CA GLY A 12 15.10 9.22 -3.98
C GLY A 12 13.85 8.98 -3.12
N GLY A 13 13.49 7.71 -2.94
CA GLY A 13 12.33 7.31 -2.13
C GLY A 13 10.96 7.65 -2.73
N THR A 14 10.91 8.08 -4.01
CA THR A 14 9.66 8.42 -4.70
C THR A 14 9.37 7.40 -5.80
N TYR A 15 8.18 6.80 -5.77
CA TYR A 15 7.75 5.79 -6.75
C TYR A 15 6.56 6.33 -7.53
N LEU A 16 6.80 6.70 -8.78
CA LEU A 16 5.80 7.35 -9.62
C LEU A 16 4.67 6.38 -10.01
N PHE A 17 3.44 6.75 -9.68
CA PHE A 17 2.23 6.06 -10.14
C PHE A 17 1.74 6.67 -11.46
N ASP A 18 2.43 6.34 -12.56
CA ASP A 18 2.06 6.75 -13.92
C ASP A 18 1.10 5.74 -14.59
N LEU A 19 0.77 5.97 -15.86
CA LEU A 19 -0.08 5.06 -16.64
C LEU A 19 0.51 3.65 -16.77
N ARG A 20 1.84 3.51 -16.88
CA ARG A 20 2.49 2.20 -17.03
C ARG A 20 2.41 1.41 -15.73
N THR A 21 2.74 2.04 -14.60
CA THR A 21 2.63 1.47 -13.27
C THR A 21 1.19 1.12 -12.93
N SER A 22 0.25 2.04 -13.19
CA SER A 22 -1.19 1.81 -12.98
C SER A 22 -1.71 0.61 -13.76
N ASN A 23 -1.34 0.47 -15.04
CA ASN A 23 -1.74 -0.67 -15.85
C ASN A 23 -1.11 -1.98 -15.37
N ARG A 24 0.21 -1.98 -15.08
CA ARG A 24 0.94 -3.17 -14.59
C ARG A 24 0.38 -3.68 -13.27
N ALA A 25 0.04 -2.78 -12.35
CA ALA A 25 -0.45 -3.11 -11.01
C ALA A 25 -1.98 -3.01 -10.89
N LEU A 26 -2.73 -2.99 -12.00
CA LEU A 26 -4.18 -2.74 -12.00
C LEU A 26 -4.95 -3.72 -11.12
N ARG A 27 -4.60 -5.01 -11.21
CA ARG A 27 -5.22 -6.07 -10.42
C ARG A 27 -5.05 -5.84 -8.92
N LEU A 28 -3.81 -5.62 -8.46
CA LEU A 28 -3.51 -5.32 -7.07
C LEU A 28 -4.24 -4.07 -6.57
N ASN A 29 -4.24 -2.99 -7.36
CA ASN A 29 -4.92 -1.75 -6.99
C ASN A 29 -6.45 -1.94 -6.89
N ARG A 30 -7.06 -2.73 -7.79
CA ARG A 30 -8.49 -3.09 -7.72
C ARG A 30 -8.82 -3.93 -6.49
N PHE A 31 -7.97 -4.88 -6.13
CA PHE A 31 -8.13 -5.69 -4.93
C PHE A 31 -8.26 -4.82 -3.67
N PHE A 32 -7.35 -3.84 -3.50
CA PHE A 32 -7.41 -2.90 -2.38
C PHE A 32 -8.58 -1.91 -2.52
N TRP A 33 -8.91 -1.47 -3.73
CA TRP A 33 -10.05 -0.59 -3.96
C TRP A 33 -11.37 -1.20 -3.48
N HIS A 34 -11.56 -2.52 -3.67
CA HIS A 34 -12.77 -3.20 -3.24
C HIS A 34 -12.99 -3.19 -1.72
N MET A 35 -11.95 -2.89 -0.92
CA MET A 35 -12.07 -2.73 0.54
C MET A 35 -12.95 -1.54 0.97
N ILE A 36 -13.42 -0.69 0.07
CA ILE A 36 -14.51 0.26 0.36
C ILE A 36 -15.81 -0.46 0.75
N ARG A 37 -16.01 -1.71 0.30
CA ARG A 37 -17.24 -2.49 0.52
C ARG A 37 -17.10 -3.37 1.75
N ALA A 38 -18.09 -3.34 2.64
CA ALA A 38 -18.13 -4.19 3.84
C ALA A 38 -17.96 -5.69 3.51
N PRO A 39 -18.73 -6.29 2.57
CA PRO A 39 -18.57 -7.71 2.26
C PRO A 39 -17.16 -8.11 1.83
N TRP A 40 -16.43 -7.23 1.13
CA TRP A 40 -15.05 -7.51 0.71
C TRP A 40 -14.10 -7.54 1.91
N ARG A 41 -14.28 -6.62 2.86
CA ARG A 41 -13.49 -6.60 4.11
C ARG A 41 -13.79 -7.83 4.96
N ASP A 42 -15.05 -8.21 5.08
CA ASP A 42 -15.47 -9.36 5.89
C ASP A 42 -14.86 -10.65 5.34
N ARG A 43 -14.89 -10.83 4.01
CA ARG A 43 -14.21 -11.95 3.34
C ARG A 43 -12.71 -11.95 3.55
N PHE A 44 -12.06 -10.78 3.45
CA PHE A 44 -10.62 -10.67 3.70
C PHE A 44 -10.27 -11.07 5.15
N LEU A 45 -11.08 -10.65 6.12
CA LEU A 45 -10.87 -10.97 7.54
C LEU A 45 -11.16 -12.44 7.86
N GLN A 46 -12.07 -13.07 7.11
CA GLN A 46 -12.40 -14.49 7.26
C GLN A 46 -11.30 -15.39 6.66
N ASP A 47 -10.93 -15.15 5.40
CA ASP A 47 -9.89 -15.90 4.70
C ASP A 47 -9.27 -15.04 3.58
N ALA A 48 -8.17 -14.37 3.91
CA ALA A 48 -7.45 -13.52 2.97
C ALA A 48 -6.85 -14.33 1.81
N GLU A 49 -6.44 -15.59 2.02
CA GLU A 49 -5.75 -16.37 1.00
C GLU A 49 -6.71 -16.77 -0.11
N VAL A 50 -7.90 -17.26 0.25
CA VAL A 50 -8.97 -17.57 -0.71
C VAL A 50 -9.37 -16.32 -1.49
N LEU A 51 -9.55 -15.18 -0.81
CA LEU A 51 -9.93 -13.93 -1.49
C LEU A 51 -8.84 -13.43 -2.45
N MET A 52 -7.56 -13.55 -2.08
CA MET A 52 -6.44 -13.21 -2.96
C MET A 52 -6.34 -14.16 -4.15
N GLN A 53 -6.65 -15.44 -3.97
CA GLN A 53 -6.69 -16.41 -5.05
C GLN A 53 -7.82 -16.11 -6.04
N GLU A 54 -9.04 -15.85 -5.56
CA GLU A 54 -10.18 -15.48 -6.41
C GLU A 54 -9.98 -14.16 -7.17
N ALA A 55 -9.17 -13.25 -6.62
CA ALA A 55 -8.80 -12.01 -7.26
C ALA A 55 -7.63 -12.17 -8.27
N ASP A 56 -7.20 -13.41 -8.52
CA ASP A 56 -6.11 -13.78 -9.44
C ASP A 56 -4.78 -13.08 -9.13
N LEU A 57 -4.51 -12.74 -7.86
CA LEU A 57 -3.27 -12.09 -7.47
C LEU A 57 -2.06 -13.00 -7.77
N THR A 58 -0.96 -12.42 -8.21
CA THR A 58 0.30 -13.19 -8.37
C THR A 58 0.84 -13.60 -7.01
N GLU A 59 1.69 -14.64 -6.96
CA GLU A 59 2.36 -15.00 -5.70
C GLU A 59 3.22 -13.87 -5.13
N GLN A 60 3.79 -13.00 -5.98
CA GLN A 60 4.49 -11.80 -5.51
C GLN A 60 3.53 -10.81 -4.84
N GLU A 61 2.37 -10.52 -5.45
CA GLU A 61 1.33 -9.66 -4.88
C GLU A 61 0.82 -10.20 -3.54
N LYS A 62 0.56 -11.51 -3.47
CA LYS A 62 0.16 -12.19 -2.23
C LYS A 62 1.23 -12.12 -1.16
N ALA A 63 2.50 -12.37 -1.51
CA ALA A 63 3.60 -12.30 -0.56
C ALA A 63 3.72 -10.90 0.08
N LEU A 64 3.58 -9.84 -0.72
CA LEU A 64 3.57 -8.46 -0.22
C LEU A 64 2.41 -8.19 0.76
N ILE A 65 1.21 -8.70 0.47
CA ILE A 65 0.03 -8.56 1.34
C ILE A 65 0.22 -9.34 2.64
N ARG A 66 0.66 -10.61 2.57
CA ARG A 66 0.89 -11.47 3.74
C ARG A 66 1.92 -10.85 4.69
N ALA A 67 3.03 -10.36 4.14
CA ALA A 67 4.09 -9.71 4.90
C ALA A 67 3.71 -8.30 5.41
N ARG A 68 2.60 -7.73 4.89
CA ARG A 68 2.26 -6.30 5.07
C ARG A 68 3.45 -5.42 4.71
N ASP A 69 4.14 -5.76 3.62
CA ASP A 69 5.29 -5.02 3.12
C ASP A 69 4.81 -3.74 2.44
N TRP A 70 4.54 -2.72 3.25
CA TRP A 70 3.94 -1.46 2.80
C TRP A 70 4.81 -0.75 1.76
N LEU A 71 6.12 -0.68 1.99
CA LEU A 71 7.05 -0.07 1.04
C LEU A 71 7.15 -0.92 -0.23
N GLY A 72 7.24 -2.24 -0.10
CA GLY A 72 7.23 -3.17 -1.22
C GLY A 72 5.95 -3.08 -2.06
N LEU A 73 4.78 -2.87 -1.44
CA LEU A 73 3.52 -2.61 -2.15
C LEU A 73 3.60 -1.33 -2.99
N VAL A 74 4.13 -0.24 -2.43
CA VAL A 74 4.32 1.03 -3.17
C VAL A 74 5.34 0.86 -4.30
N GLN A 75 6.48 0.22 -4.03
CA GLN A 75 7.51 -0.11 -5.02
C GLN A 75 6.97 -1.00 -6.15
N TYR A 76 6.11 -1.96 -5.81
CA TYR A 76 5.45 -2.82 -6.79
C TYR A 76 4.49 -2.05 -7.68
N GLY A 77 3.94 -0.91 -7.21
CA GLY A 77 3.03 -0.06 -7.99
C GLY A 77 1.63 0.06 -7.40
N ALA A 78 1.42 -0.31 -6.13
CA ALA A 78 0.20 0.01 -5.43
C ALA A 78 0.16 1.51 -5.11
N ASN A 79 -0.96 2.16 -5.42
CA ASN A 79 -1.16 3.56 -5.06
C ASN A 79 -1.41 3.67 -3.53
N PHE A 80 -0.76 4.65 -2.87
CA PHE A 80 -0.89 4.81 -1.43
C PHE A 80 -2.35 4.95 -0.95
N PHE A 81 -3.18 5.70 -1.69
CA PHE A 81 -4.58 5.94 -1.32
C PHE A 81 -5.48 4.70 -1.46
N VAL A 82 -5.06 3.67 -2.20
CA VAL A 82 -5.79 2.39 -2.20
C VAL A 82 -5.32 1.50 -1.06
N ILE A 83 -4.02 1.42 -0.78
CA ILE A 83 -3.50 0.60 0.34
C ILE A 83 -3.83 1.21 1.71
N GLU A 84 -4.12 2.50 1.81
CA GLU A 84 -4.66 3.11 3.03
C GLU A 84 -5.96 2.42 3.50
N LYS A 85 -6.78 1.94 2.55
CA LYS A 85 -8.00 1.18 2.88
C LYS A 85 -7.66 -0.15 3.57
N PHE A 86 -6.60 -0.79 3.09
CA PHE A 86 -6.06 -2.00 3.72
C PHE A 86 -5.54 -1.72 5.13
N ALA A 87 -4.83 -0.61 5.34
CA ALA A 87 -4.38 -0.21 6.67
C ALA A 87 -5.54 -0.16 7.68
N ARG A 88 -6.71 0.37 7.28
CA ARG A 88 -7.91 0.35 8.11
C ARG A 88 -8.44 -1.06 8.40
N VAL A 89 -8.42 -1.96 7.42
CA VAL A 89 -8.84 -3.37 7.60
C VAL A 89 -7.95 -4.08 8.61
N VAL A 90 -6.63 -3.88 8.54
CA VAL A 90 -5.66 -4.48 9.47
C VAL A 90 -5.42 -3.65 10.74
N ARG A 91 -6.27 -2.64 10.99
CA ARG A 91 -6.26 -1.80 12.20
C ARG A 91 -4.94 -1.06 12.44
N MET A 92 -4.34 -0.56 11.37
CA MET A 92 -3.14 0.27 11.41
C MET A 92 -3.49 1.72 11.08
N THR A 93 -2.87 2.67 11.80
CA THR A 93 -2.96 4.09 11.46
C THR A 93 -1.99 4.43 10.34
N ASN A 94 -2.25 5.50 9.60
CA ASN A 94 -1.33 5.96 8.56
C ASN A 94 0.06 6.27 9.13
N LEU A 95 0.13 6.83 10.34
CA LEU A 95 1.40 7.15 10.99
C LEU A 95 2.24 5.89 11.25
N GLN A 96 1.61 4.78 11.65
CA GLN A 96 2.30 3.48 11.79
C GLN A 96 2.81 2.97 10.44
N VAL A 97 2.00 3.08 9.39
CA VAL A 97 2.41 2.70 8.02
C VAL A 97 3.59 3.55 7.55
N TYR A 98 3.58 4.85 7.80
CA TYR A 98 4.68 5.75 7.44
C TYR A 98 5.98 5.42 8.17
N ALA A 99 5.92 5.09 9.47
CA ALA A 99 7.09 4.66 10.25
C ALA A 99 7.71 3.39 9.65
N ILE A 100 6.87 2.39 9.32
CA ILE A 100 7.32 1.14 8.68
C ILE A 100 7.97 1.41 7.32
N MET A 101 7.37 2.26 6.49
CA MET A 101 7.94 2.62 5.19
C MET A 101 9.28 3.36 5.31
N ARG A 102 9.52 4.08 6.42
CA ARG A 102 10.81 4.72 6.73
C ARG A 102 11.83 3.79 7.37
N GLY A 103 11.44 2.58 7.75
CA GLY A 103 12.32 1.60 8.37
C GLY A 103 12.75 1.96 9.80
N GLU A 104 11.94 2.74 10.51
CA GLU A 104 12.22 3.20 11.89
C GLU A 104 11.08 2.82 12.84
N SER A 105 11.32 2.95 14.15
CA SER A 105 10.27 2.73 15.14
C SER A 105 9.16 3.78 15.02
N PHE A 106 7.96 3.45 15.50
CA PHE A 106 6.85 4.41 15.51
C PHE A 106 7.19 5.64 16.38
N GLU A 107 7.89 5.41 17.48
CA GLU A 107 8.36 6.41 18.43
C GLU A 107 9.33 7.39 17.77
N ASP A 108 10.36 6.89 17.07
CA ASP A 108 11.32 7.72 16.33
C ASP A 108 10.62 8.50 15.21
N PHE A 109 9.68 7.86 14.52
CA PHE A 109 8.86 8.54 13.52
C PHE A 109 8.06 9.69 14.11
N MET A 110 7.44 9.49 15.28
CA MET A 110 6.64 10.53 15.94
C MET A 110 7.48 11.72 16.41
N GLN A 111 8.75 11.52 16.76
CA GLN A 111 9.68 12.64 17.10
C GLN A 111 9.87 13.61 15.92
N THR A 112 9.71 13.13 14.68
CA THR A 112 9.82 13.98 13.49
C THR A 112 8.55 14.78 13.17
N ARG A 113 7.46 14.58 13.92
CA ARG A 113 6.17 15.27 13.70
C ARG A 113 6.07 16.50 14.60
N ARG A 114 5.50 17.59 14.07
CA ARG A 114 5.28 18.83 14.85
C ARG A 114 4.14 18.73 15.86
N VAL A 115 3.32 17.69 15.77
CA VAL A 115 2.19 17.39 16.67
C VAL A 115 2.28 15.94 17.16
N PRO A 116 3.28 15.59 17.99
CA PRO A 116 3.60 14.20 18.34
C PRO A 116 2.51 13.48 19.16
N HIS A 117 1.53 14.23 19.68
CA HIS A 117 0.39 13.69 20.42
C HIS A 117 -0.84 13.38 19.54
N ALA A 118 -0.82 13.77 18.25
CA ALA A 118 -1.81 13.34 17.28
C ALA A 118 -1.50 11.88 16.88
N ARG A 119 -2.20 10.92 17.48
CA ARG A 119 -2.02 9.49 17.27
C ARG A 119 -3.27 8.87 16.66
#